data_AF-A0A955WGH1-F1
#
_entry.id   AF-A0A955WGH1-F1
#
_cell.length_a   1.000
_cell.length_b   1.000
_cell.length_c   1.000
_cell.angle_alpha   90.00
_cell.angle_beta   90.00
_cell.angle_gamma   90.00
#
_symmetry.space_group_name_H-M   'P 1'
#
loop_
_entity.id
_entity.type
_entity.pdbx_description
1 polymer ?
#
loop_
_entity_poly.entity_id
_entity_poly.type
_entity_poly.pdbx_seq_one_letter_code
_entity_poly.pdbx_strand_id
1 'polypeptide(L)'
;MLEALGEGLWTAWFPLKLLGTVFGTRMTVARLPDGSLWVHSPIRCDDALRAEIDALGPVKHLVAPNMFHHLFLPKAKSHWPDAKVWLAPGLDQKRADITFDALLPTEAPEDWQGAIDVARLEGMPKVNETVFLHRPSRTLVVTDVVFNFVEPVSFGLGLLLMMTGAKGKLTTSRLYRGSIKDRAAYDRSMQKVLGWDFDNISVCHGALVRGDGRRRFEAAIG
;
A
#
# COMPACT_ATOMS: atom_id res chain seq x y z
N MET A 1 -1.46 7.57 -17.27
CA MET A 1 -0.73 7.68 -15.98
C MET A 1 -0.77 6.39 -15.18
N LEU A 2 -1.83 5.61 -15.36
CA LEU A 2 -2.01 4.31 -14.78
C LEU A 2 -1.17 3.27 -15.54
N GLU A 3 -0.34 2.51 -14.85
CA GLU A 3 0.58 1.51 -15.43
C GLU A 3 0.18 0.10 -14.98
N ALA A 4 0.09 -0.84 -15.93
CA ALA A 4 -0.19 -2.23 -15.60
C ALA A 4 1.02 -2.91 -14.93
N LEU A 5 0.79 -3.53 -13.78
CA LEU A 5 1.78 -4.34 -13.06
C LEU A 5 1.57 -5.83 -13.35
N GLY A 6 0.32 -6.26 -13.47
CA GLY A 6 -0.06 -7.61 -13.85
C GLY A 6 -1.53 -7.65 -14.29
N GLU A 7 -2.03 -8.84 -14.62
CA GLU A 7 -3.43 -9.01 -14.97
C GLU A 7 -4.34 -8.49 -13.85
N GLY A 8 -5.27 -7.58 -14.20
CA GLY A 8 -6.19 -6.99 -13.23
C GLY A 8 -5.54 -6.07 -12.20
N LEU A 9 -4.27 -5.67 -12.36
CA LEU A 9 -3.55 -4.83 -11.39
C LEU A 9 -2.82 -3.68 -12.07
N TRP A 10 -3.11 -2.47 -11.61
CA TRP A 10 -2.49 -1.25 -12.09
C TRP A 10 -1.95 -0.39 -10.95
N THR A 11 -1.03 0.51 -11.27
CA THR A 11 -0.47 1.46 -10.30
C THR A 11 -0.35 2.84 -10.90
N ALA A 12 -0.44 3.87 -10.05
CA ALA A 12 -0.16 5.25 -10.45
C ALA A 12 0.74 5.89 -9.41
N TRP A 13 1.80 6.56 -9.86
CA TRP A 13 2.76 7.23 -8.98
C TRP A 13 2.46 8.73 -8.90
N PHE A 14 2.66 9.30 -7.71
CA PHE A 14 2.51 10.73 -7.46
C PHE A 14 3.75 11.30 -6.76
N PRO A 15 4.29 12.46 -7.20
CA PRO A 15 5.44 13.12 -6.59
C PRO A 15 5.08 13.82 -5.26
N LEU A 16 4.66 13.05 -4.26
CA LEU A 16 4.32 13.58 -2.94
C LEU A 16 5.54 14.27 -2.30
N LYS A 17 5.36 15.53 -1.90
CA LYS A 17 6.35 16.29 -1.14
C LYS A 17 6.12 16.13 0.36
N LEU A 18 7.13 15.65 1.08
CA LEU A 18 7.15 15.54 2.55
C LEU A 18 8.50 16.02 3.06
N LEU A 19 8.52 16.72 4.19
CA LEU A 19 9.76 17.17 4.84
C LEU A 19 10.71 17.94 3.90
N GLY A 20 10.16 18.75 3.00
CA GLY A 20 10.94 19.54 2.03
C GLY A 20 11.54 18.74 0.86
N THR A 21 11.22 17.45 0.72
CA THR A 21 11.70 16.59 -0.36
C THR A 21 10.57 15.87 -1.10
N VAL A 22 10.81 15.47 -2.35
CA VAL A 22 9.90 14.60 -3.10
C VAL A 22 10.12 13.17 -2.62
N PHE A 23 9.26 12.69 -1.73
CA PHE A 23 9.30 11.31 -1.23
C PHE A 23 8.66 10.34 -2.24
N GLY A 24 7.64 10.84 -2.97
CA GLY A 24 6.84 10.03 -3.88
C GLY A 24 5.90 9.09 -3.12
N THR A 25 4.79 8.71 -3.74
CA THR A 25 3.85 7.71 -3.24
C THR A 25 3.16 7.03 -4.41
N ARG A 26 2.48 5.90 -4.17
CA ARG A 26 1.82 5.12 -5.21
C ARG A 26 0.46 4.64 -4.74
N MET A 27 -0.50 4.74 -5.65
CA MET A 27 -1.79 4.07 -5.55
C MET A 27 -1.73 2.77 -6.34
N THR A 28 -2.40 1.73 -5.82
CA THR A 28 -2.61 0.48 -6.53
C THR A 28 -4.11 0.31 -6.78
N VAL A 29 -4.49 -0.06 -7.99
CA VAL A 29 -5.87 -0.35 -8.40
C VAL A 29 -5.95 -1.81 -8.81
N ALA A 30 -6.85 -2.58 -8.20
CA ALA A 30 -7.08 -3.98 -8.50
C ALA A 30 -8.51 -4.20 -8.99
N ARG A 31 -8.69 -5.08 -9.96
CA ARG A 31 -10.01 -5.54 -10.41
C ARG A 31 -10.46 -6.72 -9.53
N LEU A 32 -11.70 -6.64 -9.04
CA LEU A 32 -12.37 -7.69 -8.30
C LEU A 32 -13.13 -8.64 -9.26
N PRO A 33 -13.55 -9.84 -8.80
CA PRO A 33 -14.20 -10.83 -9.67
C PRO A 33 -15.51 -10.34 -10.30
N ASP A 34 -16.23 -9.43 -9.63
CA ASP A 34 -17.46 -8.80 -10.14
C ASP A 34 -17.18 -7.67 -11.16
N GLY A 35 -15.92 -7.43 -11.51
CA GLY A 35 -15.47 -6.39 -12.43
C GLY A 35 -15.31 -5.00 -11.80
N SER A 36 -15.68 -4.82 -10.52
CA SER A 36 -15.46 -3.57 -9.79
C SER A 36 -14.00 -3.39 -9.39
N LEU A 37 -13.67 -2.19 -8.91
CA LEU A 37 -12.30 -1.81 -8.55
C LEU A 37 -12.13 -1.62 -7.05
N TRP A 38 -10.98 -2.10 -6.59
CA TRP A 38 -10.42 -1.89 -5.27
C TRP A 38 -9.20 -0.96 -5.39
N VAL A 39 -9.23 0.17 -4.69
CA VAL A 39 -8.21 1.22 -4.79
C VAL A 39 -7.51 1.38 -3.45
N HIS A 40 -6.21 1.12 -3.45
CA HIS A 40 -5.35 1.15 -2.28
C HIS A 40 -4.42 2.35 -2.25
N SER A 41 -4.34 2.99 -1.08
CA SER A 41 -3.53 4.18 -0.84
C SER A 41 -3.77 5.25 -1.91
N PRO A 42 -4.99 5.82 -2.00
CA PRO A 42 -5.30 6.81 -3.02
C PRO A 42 -4.28 7.95 -3.05
N ILE A 43 -3.93 8.36 -4.26
CA ILE A 43 -3.10 9.54 -4.52
C ILE A 43 -3.98 10.70 -4.98
N ARG A 44 -3.38 11.87 -5.19
CA ARG A 44 -4.05 12.95 -5.89
C ARG A 44 -4.44 12.46 -7.30
N CYS A 45 -5.74 12.35 -7.54
CA CYS A 45 -6.30 12.06 -8.85
C CYS A 45 -6.76 13.38 -9.47
N ASP A 46 -6.18 13.74 -10.61
CA ASP A 46 -6.78 14.73 -11.50
C ASP A 46 -7.85 14.06 -12.38
N ASP A 47 -8.54 14.85 -13.20
CA ASP A 47 -9.63 14.35 -14.03
C ASP A 47 -9.16 13.31 -15.06
N ALA A 48 -7.91 13.41 -15.52
CA ALA A 48 -7.33 12.46 -16.47
C ALA A 48 -7.07 11.10 -15.81
N LEU A 49 -6.40 11.05 -14.65
CA LEU A 49 -6.18 9.80 -13.92
C LEU A 49 -7.50 9.19 -13.47
N ARG A 50 -8.46 10.02 -13.02
CA ARG A 50 -9.79 9.55 -12.68
C ARG A 50 -10.47 8.89 -13.87
N ALA A 51 -10.46 9.53 -15.04
CA ALA A 51 -11.07 8.96 -16.25
C ALA A 51 -10.42 7.62 -16.67
N GLU A 52 -9.09 7.50 -16.53
CA GLU A 52 -8.39 6.23 -16.77
C GLU A 52 -8.87 5.13 -15.81
N ILE A 53 -9.11 5.45 -14.53
CA ILE A 53 -9.60 4.49 -13.53
C ILE A 53 -11.07 4.13 -13.79
N ASP A 54 -11.92 5.13 -14.06
CA ASP A 54 -13.35 4.93 -14.32
C ASP A 54 -13.57 4.05 -15.57
N ALA A 55 -12.68 4.16 -16.56
CA ALA A 55 -12.70 3.30 -17.76
C ALA A 55 -12.37 1.82 -17.46
N LEU A 56 -11.72 1.51 -16.34
CA LEU A 56 -11.47 0.11 -15.95
C LEU A 56 -12.71 -0.55 -15.34
N GLY A 57 -13.56 0.19 -14.63
CA GLY A 57 -14.73 -0.33 -13.94
C GLY A 57 -15.17 0.55 -12.75
N PRO A 58 -16.30 0.21 -12.10
CA PRO A 58 -16.80 0.99 -10.97
C PRO A 58 -15.91 0.81 -9.73
N VAL A 59 -15.43 1.90 -9.13
CA VAL A 59 -14.71 1.85 -7.85
C VAL A 59 -15.69 1.57 -6.71
N LYS A 60 -15.53 0.41 -6.05
CA LYS A 60 -16.36 0.00 -4.91
C LYS A 60 -15.64 0.03 -3.57
N HIS A 61 -14.31 0.04 -3.56
CA HIS A 61 -13.53 0.02 -2.32
C HIS A 61 -12.37 1.03 -2.37
N LEU A 62 -12.29 1.88 -1.35
CA LEU A 62 -11.18 2.78 -1.09
C LEU A 62 -10.49 2.37 0.21
N VAL A 63 -9.18 2.11 0.14
CA VAL A 63 -8.43 1.57 1.27
C VAL A 63 -7.35 2.54 1.72
N ALA A 64 -7.41 2.96 2.98
CA ALA A 64 -6.32 3.56 3.72
C ALA A 64 -5.60 2.48 4.54
N PRO A 65 -4.45 1.97 4.07
CA PRO A 65 -3.85 0.72 4.56
C PRO A 65 -3.10 0.87 5.87
N ASN A 66 -2.79 2.09 6.30
CA ASN A 66 -2.00 2.34 7.51
C ASN A 66 -2.21 3.76 8.06
N MET A 67 -1.48 4.12 9.12
CA MET A 67 -1.59 5.40 9.81
C MET A 67 -1.06 6.61 9.03
N PHE A 68 -0.49 6.44 7.83
CA PHE A 68 0.14 7.50 7.02
C PHE A 68 -0.42 7.62 5.58
N HIS A 69 -0.90 6.52 5.00
CA HIS A 69 -1.33 6.41 3.60
C HIS A 69 -2.82 6.69 3.40
N HIS A 70 -3.27 7.84 3.91
CA HIS A 70 -4.68 8.25 3.91
C HIS A 70 -4.90 9.71 3.48
N LEU A 71 -3.83 10.39 3.05
CA LEU A 71 -3.84 11.84 2.80
C LEU A 71 -4.87 12.27 1.75
N PHE A 72 -5.01 11.49 0.67
CA PHE A 72 -5.91 11.81 -0.44
C PHE A 72 -7.24 11.06 -0.38
N LEU A 73 -7.48 10.27 0.67
CA LEU A 73 -8.69 9.48 0.83
C LEU A 73 -9.98 10.34 0.79
N PRO A 74 -10.07 11.52 1.45
CA PRO A 74 -11.28 12.36 1.36
C PRO A 74 -11.58 12.81 -0.08
N LYS A 75 -10.53 13.18 -0.83
CA LYS A 75 -10.69 13.61 -2.22
C LYS A 75 -11.08 12.43 -3.11
N ALA A 76 -10.49 11.26 -2.91
CA ALA A 76 -10.88 10.03 -3.61
C ALA A 76 -12.36 9.68 -3.35
N LYS A 77 -12.83 9.76 -2.10
CA LYS A 77 -14.25 9.54 -1.77
C LYS A 77 -15.18 10.55 -2.45
N SER A 78 -14.75 11.80 -2.66
CA SER A 78 -15.53 12.78 -3.44
C SER A 78 -15.63 12.43 -4.94
N HIS A 79 -14.68 11.67 -5.48
CA HIS A 79 -14.73 11.19 -6.86
C HIS A 79 -15.58 9.93 -7.01
N TRP A 80 -15.56 9.06 -5.99
CA TRP A 80 -16.30 7.81 -5.94
C TRP A 80 -17.17 7.75 -4.67
N PRO A 81 -18.29 8.49 -4.64
CA PRO A 81 -19.12 8.64 -3.44
C PRO A 81 -19.73 7.31 -2.96
N ASP A 82 -19.96 6.36 -3.85
CA ASP A 82 -20.55 5.06 -3.52
C ASP A 82 -19.51 4.02 -3.05
N ALA A 83 -18.21 4.33 -3.14
CA ALA A 83 -17.16 3.38 -2.75
C ALA A 83 -17.07 3.25 -1.23
N LYS A 84 -17.10 2.02 -0.71
CA LYS A 84 -16.88 1.73 0.71
C LYS A 84 -15.46 2.14 1.10
N VAL A 85 -15.32 2.88 2.19
CA VAL A 85 -14.05 3.35 2.74
C VAL A 85 -13.60 2.44 3.89
N TRP A 86 -12.40 1.88 3.73
CA TRP A 86 -11.77 0.98 4.68
C TRP A 86 -10.55 1.65 5.33
N LEU A 87 -10.55 1.75 6.65
CA LEU A 87 -9.46 2.37 7.40
C LEU A 87 -8.64 1.33 8.16
N ALA A 88 -7.32 1.48 8.17
CA ALA A 88 -6.50 0.78 9.16
C ALA A 88 -6.97 1.12 10.59
N PRO A 89 -6.97 0.15 11.53
CA PRO A 89 -7.38 0.42 12.90
C PRO A 89 -6.59 1.58 13.55
N GLY A 90 -7.26 2.42 14.33
CA GLY A 90 -6.66 3.61 14.95
C GLY A 90 -6.68 4.85 14.06
N LEU A 91 -6.86 4.69 12.74
CA LEU A 91 -7.00 5.81 11.84
C LEU A 91 -8.34 6.55 12.02
N ASP A 92 -9.38 5.83 12.44
CA ASP A 92 -10.67 6.35 12.89
C ASP A 92 -10.53 7.39 14.01
N GLN A 93 -9.58 7.17 14.93
CA GLN A 93 -9.28 8.11 16.02
C GLN A 93 -8.41 9.28 15.53
N LYS A 94 -7.42 9.00 14.66
CA LYS A 94 -6.51 10.01 14.13
C LYS A 94 -7.18 10.97 13.14
N ARG A 95 -8.17 10.50 12.39
CA ARG A 95 -8.86 11.21 11.31
C ARG A 95 -10.37 11.19 11.52
N ALA A 96 -10.80 11.83 12.60
CA ALA A 96 -12.23 12.03 12.90
C ALA A 96 -12.99 12.82 11.81
N ASP A 97 -12.27 13.47 10.89
CA ASP A 97 -12.83 14.17 9.73
C ASP A 97 -13.16 13.26 8.54
N ILE A 98 -12.74 11.98 8.56
CA ILE A 98 -13.04 11.02 7.49
C ILE A 98 -14.26 10.19 7.87
N THR A 99 -15.31 10.27 7.05
CA THR A 99 -16.40 9.29 7.08
C THR A 99 -15.90 7.97 6.48
N PHE A 100 -16.12 6.87 7.19
CA PHE A 100 -15.70 5.54 6.78
C PHE A 100 -16.79 4.50 7.03
N ASP A 101 -16.71 3.38 6.31
CA ASP A 101 -17.70 2.31 6.38
C ASP A 101 -17.25 1.19 7.32
N ALA A 102 -15.96 0.84 7.30
CA ALA A 102 -15.41 -0.21 8.14
C ALA A 102 -13.92 -0.02 8.44
N LEU A 103 -13.46 -0.65 9.52
CA LEU A 103 -12.04 -0.88 9.72
C LEU A 103 -11.58 -2.06 8.86
N LEU A 104 -10.30 -2.06 8.49
CA LEU A 104 -9.70 -3.15 7.72
C LEU A 104 -9.79 -4.46 8.51
N PRO A 105 -10.34 -5.52 7.89
CA PRO A 105 -10.52 -6.79 8.57
C PRO A 105 -9.22 -7.59 8.62
N THR A 106 -9.18 -8.60 9.48
CA THR A 106 -8.07 -9.55 9.58
C THR A 106 -8.14 -10.66 8.52
N GLU A 107 -9.28 -10.79 7.84
CA GLU A 107 -9.59 -11.71 6.75
C GLU A 107 -10.37 -10.99 5.65
N ALA A 108 -10.21 -11.42 4.40
CA ALA A 108 -10.79 -10.70 3.27
C ALA A 108 -12.33 -10.83 3.30
N PRO A 109 -13.09 -9.72 3.17
CA PRO A 109 -14.54 -9.77 3.06
C PRO A 109 -14.96 -10.49 1.78
N GLU A 110 -16.21 -10.96 1.74
CA GLU A 110 -16.78 -11.69 0.60
C GLU A 110 -16.57 -10.96 -0.74
N ASP A 111 -16.79 -9.64 -0.75
CA ASP A 111 -16.59 -8.75 -1.91
C ASP A 111 -15.17 -8.87 -2.54
N TRP A 112 -14.16 -9.30 -1.77
CA TRP A 112 -12.76 -9.38 -2.19
C TRP A 112 -12.30 -10.81 -2.52
N GLN A 113 -13.12 -11.81 -2.18
CA GLN A 113 -12.71 -13.20 -2.21
C GLN A 113 -12.26 -13.65 -3.60
N GLY A 114 -11.22 -14.48 -3.64
CA GLY A 114 -10.60 -14.96 -4.87
C GLY A 114 -9.60 -13.99 -5.51
N ALA A 115 -9.71 -12.67 -5.24
CA ALA A 115 -8.82 -11.67 -5.80
C ALA A 115 -7.79 -11.11 -4.79
N ILE A 116 -8.21 -10.78 -3.57
CA ILE A 116 -7.37 -10.09 -2.58
C ILE A 116 -7.32 -10.87 -1.26
N ASP A 117 -6.12 -11.23 -0.80
CA ASP A 117 -5.89 -11.62 0.60
C ASP A 117 -5.43 -10.44 1.44
N VAL A 118 -5.65 -10.52 2.75
CA VAL A 118 -5.32 -9.46 3.71
C VAL A 118 -4.56 -10.00 4.93
N ALA A 119 -3.58 -9.23 5.40
CA ALA A 119 -2.87 -9.47 6.64
C ALA A 119 -2.56 -8.14 7.31
N ARG A 120 -3.09 -7.95 8.52
CA ARG A 120 -2.65 -6.86 9.38
C ARG A 120 -1.30 -7.22 9.99
N LEU A 121 -0.32 -6.34 9.85
CA LEU A 121 0.98 -6.49 10.48
C LEU A 121 0.90 -5.97 11.91
N GLU A 122 0.94 -6.89 12.87
CA GLU A 122 0.65 -6.59 14.28
C GLU A 122 1.89 -6.07 15.03
N GLY A 123 1.69 -5.60 16.26
CA GLY A 123 2.78 -5.22 17.16
C GLY A 123 3.47 -3.88 16.86
N MET A 124 2.96 -3.08 15.92
CA MET A 124 3.53 -1.77 15.56
C MET A 124 2.46 -0.67 15.45
N PRO A 125 1.81 -0.28 16.55
CA PRO A 125 0.61 0.57 16.54
C PRO A 125 0.82 1.96 15.93
N LYS A 126 2.06 2.47 15.86
CA LYS A 126 2.36 3.76 15.21
C LYS A 126 2.21 3.74 13.69
N VAL A 127 2.47 2.60 13.06
CA VAL A 127 2.34 2.42 11.60
C VAL A 127 1.05 1.69 11.29
N ASN A 128 0.78 0.60 12.02
CA ASN A 128 -0.41 -0.24 11.94
C ASN A 128 -0.82 -0.59 10.51
N GLU A 129 0.17 -1.03 9.73
CA GLU A 129 0.00 -1.37 8.33
C GLU A 129 -0.74 -2.68 8.12
N THR A 130 -1.62 -2.67 7.13
CA THR A 130 -2.25 -3.86 6.56
C THR A 130 -1.70 -4.06 5.14
N VAL A 131 -1.26 -5.27 4.85
CA VAL A 131 -0.72 -5.66 3.54
C VAL A 131 -1.68 -6.60 2.84
N PHE A 132 -1.57 -6.64 1.51
CA PHE A 132 -2.52 -7.36 0.66
C PHE A 132 -1.80 -8.21 -0.37
N LEU A 133 -2.39 -9.34 -0.76
CA LEU A 133 -1.96 -10.11 -1.93
C LEU A 133 -3.02 -10.00 -3.02
N HIS A 134 -2.66 -9.48 -4.19
CA HIS A 134 -3.49 -9.64 -5.37
C HIS A 134 -3.16 -10.97 -6.06
N ARG A 135 -4.01 -11.97 -5.84
CA ARG A 135 -3.80 -13.37 -6.25
C ARG A 135 -3.60 -13.53 -7.77
N PRO A 136 -4.46 -12.97 -8.65
CA PRO A 136 -4.31 -13.16 -10.10
C PRO A 136 -2.94 -12.74 -10.62
N SER A 137 -2.44 -11.59 -10.14
CA SER A 137 -1.13 -11.07 -10.54
C SER A 137 0.05 -11.58 -9.72
N ARG A 138 -0.19 -12.39 -8.68
CA ARG A 138 0.81 -12.82 -7.69
C ARG A 138 1.61 -11.62 -7.14
N THR A 139 0.93 -10.54 -6.77
CA THR A 139 1.58 -9.29 -6.34
C THR A 139 1.27 -8.99 -4.89
N LEU A 140 2.33 -8.90 -4.08
CA LEU A 140 2.25 -8.37 -2.73
C LEU A 140 2.14 -6.84 -2.78
N VAL A 141 1.07 -6.27 -2.23
CA VAL A 141 0.83 -4.83 -2.16
C VAL A 141 1.12 -4.35 -0.74
N VAL A 142 2.07 -3.43 -0.63
CA VAL A 142 2.62 -2.95 0.64
C VAL A 142 2.78 -1.43 0.62
N THR A 143 2.90 -0.87 1.82
CA THR A 143 3.17 0.55 2.05
C THR A 143 4.56 0.78 2.63
N ASP A 144 4.70 0.71 3.96
CA ASP A 144 5.89 1.16 4.68
C ASP A 144 6.81 0.01 5.13
N VAL A 145 6.31 -1.22 5.14
CA VAL A 145 7.08 -2.40 5.54
C VAL A 145 8.33 -2.57 4.70
N VAL A 146 8.27 -2.27 3.40
CA VAL A 146 9.45 -2.24 2.53
C VAL A 146 9.41 -1.06 1.56
N PHE A 147 10.55 -0.41 1.39
CA PHE A 147 10.79 0.61 0.38
C PHE A 147 11.74 0.08 -0.68
N ASN A 148 11.65 0.61 -1.91
CA ASN A 148 12.58 0.25 -2.99
C ASN A 148 13.11 1.49 -3.71
N PHE A 149 13.80 2.36 -2.99
CA PHE A 149 14.41 3.55 -3.58
C PHE A 149 15.72 3.21 -4.30
N VAL A 150 15.63 2.86 -5.58
CA VAL A 150 16.79 2.58 -6.44
C VAL A 150 17.66 3.83 -6.57
N GLU A 151 17.06 4.98 -6.87
CA GLU A 151 17.73 6.27 -6.92
C GLU A 151 16.91 7.34 -6.18
N PRO A 152 17.52 8.13 -5.28
CA PRO A 152 16.82 9.23 -4.65
C PRO A 152 16.62 10.38 -5.64
N VAL A 153 15.38 10.82 -5.78
CA VAL A 153 15.02 11.95 -6.66
C VAL A 153 15.51 13.33 -6.16
N SER A 154 16.14 13.38 -4.98
CA SER A 154 16.79 14.59 -4.46
C SER A 154 17.88 14.25 -3.45
N PHE A 155 18.80 15.20 -3.22
CA PHE A 155 19.85 15.07 -2.21
C PHE A 155 19.29 14.84 -0.81
N GLY A 156 18.27 15.61 -0.40
CA GLY A 156 17.65 15.49 0.92
C GLY A 156 17.03 14.11 1.16
N LEU A 157 16.33 13.57 0.16
CA LEU A 157 15.84 12.18 0.22
C LEU A 157 17.00 11.19 0.32
N GLY A 158 18.06 11.39 -0.47
CA GLY A 158 19.25 10.54 -0.43
C GLY A 158 19.90 10.48 0.95
N LEU A 159 19.98 11.61 1.65
CA LEU A 159 20.50 11.68 3.03
C LEU A 159 19.56 10.95 4.01
N LEU A 160 18.25 11.20 3.92
CA LEU A 160 17.25 10.51 4.75
C LEU A 160 17.35 8.99 4.57
N LEU A 161 17.36 8.51 3.33
CA LEU A 161 17.46 7.09 3.02
C LEU A 161 18.79 6.47 3.48
N MET A 162 19.88 7.22 3.44
CA MET A 162 21.16 6.77 3.99
C MET A 162 21.06 6.58 5.50
N MET A 163 20.52 7.56 6.23
CA MET A 163 20.37 7.48 7.70
C MET A 163 19.46 6.32 8.13
N THR A 164 18.40 6.06 7.36
CA THR A 164 17.44 4.98 7.64
C THR A 164 17.85 3.62 7.07
N GLY A 165 18.98 3.55 6.36
CA GLY A 165 19.49 2.31 5.75
C GLY A 165 18.73 1.82 4.52
N ALA A 166 17.90 2.67 3.90
CA ALA A 166 17.00 2.35 2.79
C ALA A 166 17.48 2.82 1.40
N LYS A 167 18.67 3.42 1.30
CA LYS A 167 19.21 3.92 0.04
C LYS A 167 19.64 2.78 -0.89
N GLY A 168 19.14 2.78 -2.13
CA GLY A 168 19.64 1.94 -3.23
C GLY A 168 19.22 0.47 -3.18
N LYS A 169 18.24 0.10 -2.34
CA LYS A 169 17.82 -1.30 -2.19
C LYS A 169 16.37 -1.44 -1.75
N LEU A 170 15.80 -2.62 -2.03
CA LEU A 170 14.57 -3.07 -1.38
C LEU A 170 14.89 -3.41 0.08
N THR A 171 14.28 -2.71 1.03
CA THR A 171 14.50 -3.00 2.45
C THR A 171 13.41 -2.41 3.34
N THR A 172 13.25 -3.00 4.52
CA THR A 172 12.58 -2.34 5.65
C THR A 172 13.49 -1.24 6.18
N SER A 173 12.97 -0.04 6.43
CA SER A 173 13.80 1.04 7.00
C SER A 173 14.08 0.83 8.50
N ARG A 174 15.15 1.43 9.01
CA ARG A 174 15.43 1.45 10.47
C ARG A 174 14.30 2.12 11.27
N LEU A 175 13.65 3.14 10.69
CA LEU A 175 12.50 3.81 11.32
C LEU A 175 11.31 2.87 11.46
N TYR A 176 11.00 2.11 10.40
CA TYR A 176 9.95 1.11 10.44
C TYR A 176 10.26 0.02 11.48
N ARG A 177 11.49 -0.53 11.48
CA ARG A 177 11.91 -1.51 12.51
C ARG A 177 11.77 -0.97 13.93
N GLY A 178 12.13 0.30 14.16
CA GLY A 178 11.98 0.96 15.47
C GLY A 178 10.52 1.18 15.91
N SER A 179 9.56 1.06 14.99
CA SER A 179 8.13 1.16 15.27
C SER A 179 7.51 -0.13 15.84
N ILE A 180 8.20 -1.27 15.69
CA ILE A 180 7.79 -2.56 16.24
C ILE A 180 7.98 -2.53 17.76
N LYS A 181 6.88 -2.76 18.50
CA LYS A 181 6.80 -2.77 19.97
C LYS A 181 6.51 -4.15 20.53
N ASP A 182 5.77 -4.97 19.79
CA ASP A 182 5.59 -6.38 20.07
C ASP A 182 6.15 -7.20 18.90
N ARG A 183 7.37 -7.71 19.09
CA ARG A 183 8.07 -8.51 18.09
C ARG A 183 7.36 -9.83 17.81
N ALA A 184 6.80 -10.46 18.83
CA ALA A 184 6.14 -11.76 18.68
C ALA A 184 4.86 -11.65 17.85
N ALA A 185 4.06 -10.61 18.07
CA ALA A 185 2.88 -10.33 17.25
C ALA A 185 3.25 -9.98 15.82
N TYR A 186 4.25 -9.12 15.63
CA TYR A 186 4.76 -8.79 14.31
C TYR A 186 5.23 -10.03 13.55
N ASP A 187 6.06 -10.88 14.16
CA ASP A 187 6.59 -12.09 13.52
C ASP A 187 5.47 -13.06 13.15
N ARG A 188 4.46 -13.27 14.01
CA ARG A 188 3.29 -14.12 13.66
C ARG A 188 2.56 -13.61 12.43
N SER A 189 2.29 -12.30 12.37
CA SER A 189 1.62 -11.70 11.21
C SER A 189 2.50 -11.77 9.94
N MET A 190 3.80 -11.60 10.11
CA MET A 190 4.76 -11.70 9.01
C MET A 190 4.83 -13.13 8.49
N GLN A 191 4.78 -14.16 9.34
CA GLN A 191 4.72 -15.55 8.91
C GLN A 191 3.51 -15.84 8.00
N LYS A 192 2.36 -15.20 8.24
CA LYS A 192 1.19 -15.31 7.35
C LYS A 192 1.49 -14.74 5.96
N VAL A 193 2.06 -13.54 5.89
CA VAL A 193 2.50 -12.93 4.62
C VAL A 193 3.58 -13.80 3.97
N LEU A 194 4.44 -14.37 4.80
CA LEU A 194 5.44 -15.32 4.38
C LEU A 194 4.84 -16.69 3.92
N GLY A 195 3.57 -16.96 4.16
CA GLY A 195 2.87 -18.12 3.58
C GLY A 195 2.33 -17.87 2.16
N TRP A 196 2.28 -16.62 1.71
CA TRP A 196 1.68 -16.26 0.43
C TRP A 196 2.59 -16.49 -0.76
N ASP A 197 1.95 -16.87 -1.87
CA ASP A 197 2.58 -17.12 -3.15
C ASP A 197 2.55 -15.86 -4.02
N PHE A 198 3.63 -15.08 -3.98
CA PHE A 198 3.80 -13.85 -4.77
C PHE A 198 5.17 -13.79 -5.44
N ASP A 199 5.19 -13.19 -6.62
CA ASP A 199 6.39 -12.98 -7.43
C ASP A 199 6.70 -11.49 -7.65
N ASN A 200 5.71 -10.62 -7.47
CA ASN A 200 5.85 -9.18 -7.62
C ASN A 200 5.59 -8.46 -6.29
N ILE A 201 6.10 -7.23 -6.15
CA ILE A 201 5.80 -6.35 -5.00
C ILE A 201 5.46 -4.95 -5.50
N SER A 202 4.25 -4.50 -5.20
CA SER A 202 3.84 -3.10 -5.33
C SER A 202 4.13 -2.36 -4.02
N VAL A 203 5.23 -1.61 -4.00
CA VAL A 203 5.61 -0.73 -2.88
C VAL A 203 4.97 0.64 -3.04
N CYS A 204 4.70 1.37 -1.96
CA CYS A 204 4.26 2.77 -2.07
C CYS A 204 5.41 3.72 -2.44
N HIS A 205 6.64 3.36 -2.07
CA HIS A 205 7.80 4.24 -2.16
C HIS A 205 8.96 3.61 -2.96
N GLY A 206 9.35 4.28 -4.04
CA GLY A 206 10.39 3.81 -4.96
C GLY A 206 9.86 2.94 -6.09
N ALA A 207 10.72 2.10 -6.67
CA ALA A 207 10.43 1.30 -7.85
C ALA A 207 9.65 0.02 -7.52
N LEU A 208 8.80 -0.43 -8.45
CA LEU A 208 8.11 -1.72 -8.33
C LEU A 208 9.12 -2.88 -8.38
N VAL A 209 8.78 -3.99 -7.74
CA VAL A 209 9.56 -5.23 -7.81
C VAL A 209 8.83 -6.21 -8.71
N ARG A 210 9.50 -6.63 -9.78
CA ARG A 210 9.02 -7.68 -10.69
C ARG A 210 9.95 -8.88 -10.60
N GLY A 211 9.39 -10.07 -10.44
CA GLY A 211 10.13 -11.32 -10.29
C GLY A 211 10.88 -11.47 -8.96
N ASP A 212 11.02 -12.71 -8.51
CA ASP A 212 11.71 -13.10 -7.27
C ASP A 212 11.17 -12.38 -6.02
N GLY A 213 9.92 -11.88 -6.08
CA GLY A 213 9.34 -11.02 -5.05
C GLY A 213 9.44 -11.64 -3.67
N ARG A 214 9.10 -12.92 -3.56
CA ARG A 214 9.22 -13.75 -2.36
C ARG A 214 10.59 -13.65 -1.68
N ARG A 215 11.63 -14.06 -2.41
CA ARG A 215 13.02 -14.09 -1.94
C ARG A 215 13.52 -12.69 -1.59
N ARG A 216 13.18 -11.71 -2.43
CA ARG A 216 13.60 -10.31 -2.25
C ARG A 216 12.92 -9.68 -1.04
N PHE A 217 11.65 -9.99 -0.79
CA PHE A 217 10.91 -9.53 0.38
C PHE A 217 11.49 -10.11 1.67
N GLU A 218 11.77 -11.43 1.72
CA GLU A 218 12.43 -12.07 2.86
C GLU A 218 13.78 -11.42 3.19
N ALA A 219 14.62 -11.19 2.18
CA ALA A 219 15.89 -10.49 2.36
C ALA A 219 15.73 -9.03 2.82
N ALA A 220 14.63 -8.37 2.46
CA ALA A 220 14.36 -6.98 2.79
C ALA A 220 13.88 -6.79 4.25
N ILE A 221 13.20 -7.79 4.82
CA ILE A 221 12.67 -7.76 6.18
C ILE A 221 13.63 -8.34 7.24
N GLY A 222 14.57 -9.20 6.83
CA GLY A 222 15.70 -9.66 7.66
C GLY A 222 16.57 -8.51 8.17
#